data_AF-A0A2I8VEB9-F1
#
_entry.id   AF-A0A2I8VEB9-F1
#
_cell.length_a   1.000
_cell.length_b   1.000
_cell.length_c   1.000
_cell.angle_alpha   90.00
_cell.angle_beta   90.00
_cell.angle_gamma   90.00
#
_symmetry.space_group_name_H-M   'P 1'
#
loop_
_entity.id
_entity.type
_entity.pdbx_description
1 polymer ?
#
loop_
_entity_poly.entity_id
_entity_poly.type
_entity_poly.pdbx_seq_one_letter_code
_entity_poly.pdbx_strand_id
1 'polypeptide(L)'
;MLAGGADHVYVAAEHPDPVLYALSKTSGVTRWQASLPGELSGRPAVADEAVLVRTDGELRCFDPSDGSRRWTRTAEDIGSGVALVDDLVYTTHDGTVRALRGRD
;
A
#
# COMPACT_ATOMS: atom_id res chain seq x y z
N MET A 1 10.96 1.94 0.24
CA MET A 1 10.16 2.62 -0.82
C MET A 1 9.25 3.67 -0.19
N LEU A 2 8.89 4.75 -0.91
CA LEU A 2 8.03 5.82 -0.37
C LEU A 2 6.95 6.31 -1.34
N ALA A 3 5.85 6.80 -0.78
CA ALA A 3 4.71 7.43 -1.46
C ALA A 3 4.15 8.60 -0.62
N GLY A 4 3.53 9.59 -1.26
CA GLY A 4 2.88 10.71 -0.58
C GLY A 4 1.36 10.56 -0.59
N GLY A 5 0.71 10.97 0.50
CA GLY A 5 -0.74 11.17 0.58
C GLY A 5 -1.09 12.63 0.89
N ALA A 6 -2.33 12.86 1.29
CA ALA A 6 -2.82 14.17 1.72
C ALA A 6 -2.02 14.70 2.93
N ASP A 7 -2.12 13.99 4.07
CA ASP A 7 -1.52 14.41 5.34
C ASP A 7 -0.25 13.65 5.74
N HIS A 8 0.02 12.52 5.07
CA HIS A 8 1.11 11.62 5.43
C HIS A 8 2.08 11.37 4.27
N VAL A 9 3.33 11.04 4.63
CA VAL A 9 4.27 10.33 3.77
C VAL A 9 4.32 8.88 4.24
N TYR A 10 4.14 7.96 3.30
CA TYR A 10 4.16 6.52 3.57
C TYR A 10 5.50 5.93 3.17
N VAL A 11 6.11 5.16 4.07
CA VAL A 11 7.40 4.49 3.85
C VAL A 11 7.22 3.01 4.13
N ALA A 12 7.44 2.17 3.12
CA ALA A 12 7.58 0.74 3.30
C ALA A 12 9.08 0.40 3.37
N ALA A 13 9.54 -0.11 4.50
CA ALA A 13 10.94 -0.44 4.78
C ALA A 13 11.07 -1.92 5.19
N GLU A 14 12.18 -2.58 4.86
CA GLU A 14 12.32 -4.04 4.99
C GLU A 14 13.00 -4.54 6.28
N HIS A 15 13.73 -3.70 7.03
CA HIS A 15 14.67 -4.21 8.04
C HIS A 15 14.29 -3.79 9.48
N PRO A 16 14.32 -4.71 10.48
CA PRO A 16 14.60 -6.16 10.37
C PRO A 16 13.43 -6.99 9.82
N ASP A 17 12.21 -6.48 9.94
CA ASP A 17 11.00 -7.03 9.33
C ASP A 17 10.33 -5.92 8.52
N PRO A 18 9.58 -6.24 7.45
CA PRO A 18 8.94 -5.20 6.68
C PRO A 18 7.84 -4.48 7.45
N VAL A 19 7.87 -3.15 7.39
CA VAL A 19 6.95 -2.26 8.10
C VAL A 19 6.50 -1.13 7.16
N LEU A 20 5.21 -0.82 7.21
CA LEU A 20 4.63 0.40 6.66
C LEU A 20 4.62 1.47 7.74
N TYR A 21 5.29 2.59 7.51
CA TYR A 21 5.25 3.77 8.35
C TYR A 21 4.39 4.85 7.68
N ALA A 22 3.58 5.54 8.47
CA ALA A 22 2.95 6.81 8.08
C ALA A 22 3.55 7.94 8.89
N LEU A 23 4.23 8.86 8.22
CA LEU A 23 4.88 10.00 8.81
C LEU A 23 4.06 11.24 8.51
N SER A 24 3.90 12.12 9.49
CA SER A 24 3.35 13.46 9.32
C SER A 24 4.08 14.18 8.18
N LYS A 25 3.36 14.63 7.14
CA LYS A 25 3.98 15.30 6.00
C LYS A 25 4.65 16.62 6.37
N THR A 26 4.19 17.27 7.44
CA THR A 26 4.72 18.56 7.92
C THR A 26 5.88 18.42 8.90
N SER A 27 5.86 17.39 9.75
CA SER A 27 6.82 17.26 10.86
C SER A 27 7.75 16.06 10.77
N GLY A 28 7.49 15.10 9.87
CA GLY A 28 8.24 13.85 9.76
C GLY A 28 8.02 12.88 10.93
N VAL A 29 7.16 13.20 11.90
CA VAL A 29 6.89 12.32 13.04
C VAL A 29 6.00 11.16 12.61
N THR A 30 6.37 9.93 12.96
CA THR A 30 5.54 8.73 12.77
C THR A 30 4.20 8.88 13.50
N ARG A 31 3.10 8.85 12.74
CA ARG A 31 1.73 8.86 13.27
C ARG A 31 1.24 7.46 13.58
N TRP A 32 1.55 6.51 12.69
CA TRP A 32 1.27 5.10 12.89
C TRP A 32 2.27 4.24 12.10
N GLN A 33 2.34 2.96 12.47
CA GLN A 33 3.08 1.95 11.73
C GLN A 33 2.32 0.62 11.73
N ALA A 34 2.48 -0.16 10.67
CA ALA A 34 1.86 -1.48 10.52
C ALA A 34 2.87 -2.51 10.03
N SER A 35 2.87 -3.70 10.65
CA SER A 35 3.70 -4.81 10.20
C SER A 35 3.24 -5.32 8.84
N LEU A 36 4.20 -5.65 7.98
CA LEU A 36 3.98 -6.20 6.65
C LEU A 36 4.69 -7.56 6.57
N PRO A 37 4.01 -8.67 6.92
CA PRO A 37 4.59 -9.98 6.74
C PRO A 37 4.93 -10.25 5.26
N GLY A 38 6.10 -10.83 4.99
CA GLY A 38 6.56 -11.16 3.64
C GLY A 38 7.37 -10.05 2.96
N GLU A 39 8.09 -10.40 1.91
CA GLU A 39 9.00 -9.51 1.19
C GLU A 39 8.26 -8.39 0.47
N LEU A 40 8.78 -7.16 0.46
CA LEU A 40 8.14 -6.05 -0.24
C LEU A 40 8.39 -6.15 -1.74
N SER A 41 7.33 -6.25 -2.53
CA SER A 41 7.44 -6.42 -3.98
C SER A 41 7.01 -5.19 -4.78
N GLY A 42 6.73 -4.06 -4.13
CA GLY A 42 6.33 -2.82 -4.80
C GLY A 42 6.21 -1.60 -3.89
N ARG A 43 6.15 -0.41 -4.51
CA ARG A 43 5.95 0.85 -3.79
C ARG A 43 4.51 0.92 -3.25
N PRO A 44 4.28 1.57 -2.10
CA PRO A 44 2.91 1.82 -1.66
C PRO A 44 2.13 2.64 -2.69
N ALA A 45 0.87 2.28 -2.93
CA ALA A 45 -0.08 3.10 -3.68
C ALA A 45 -1.04 3.77 -2.70
N VAL A 46 -1.30 5.07 -2.88
CA VAL A 46 -1.98 5.89 -1.88
C VAL A 46 -3.08 6.71 -2.55
N ALA A 47 -4.27 6.67 -1.96
CA ALA A 47 -5.39 7.57 -2.23
C ALA A 47 -5.96 8.08 -0.90
N ASP A 48 -6.93 8.98 -0.96
CA ASP A 48 -7.47 9.67 0.23
C ASP A 48 -8.01 8.70 1.29
N GLU A 49 -8.59 7.58 0.87
CA GLU A 49 -9.18 6.60 1.77
C GLU A 49 -8.37 5.31 1.92
N ALA A 50 -7.27 5.11 1.20
CA ALA A 50 -6.56 3.82 1.27
C ALA A 50 -5.06 3.92 0.99
N VAL A 51 -4.31 3.09 1.71
CA VAL A 51 -2.90 2.79 1.43
C VAL A 51 -2.77 1.31 1.08
N LEU A 52 -2.31 1.03 -0.13
CA LEU A 52 -2.05 -0.31 -0.61
C LEU A 52 -0.57 -0.63 -0.56
N VAL A 53 -0.24 -1.78 0.00
CA VAL A 53 1.12 -2.32 -0.02
C VAL A 53 1.10 -3.74 -0.54
N ARG A 54 1.97 -4.00 -1.52
CA ARG A 54 2.17 -5.34 -2.08
C ARG A 54 3.39 -5.98 -1.43
N THR A 55 3.18 -7.18 -0.90
CA THR A 55 4.24 -8.10 -0.53
C THR A 55 4.18 -9.33 -1.42
N ASP A 56 5.16 -10.21 -1.31
CA ASP A 56 5.10 -11.52 -1.96
C ASP A 56 3.80 -12.24 -1.60
N GLY A 57 3.03 -12.57 -2.62
CA GLY A 57 1.77 -13.29 -2.51
C GLY A 57 0.58 -12.48 -1.99
N GLU A 58 0.72 -11.24 -1.53
CA GLU A 58 -0.40 -10.48 -0.95
C GLU A 58 -0.43 -8.99 -1.35
N LEU A 59 -1.65 -8.47 -1.55
CA LEU A 59 -1.96 -7.05 -1.57
C LEU A 59 -2.78 -6.70 -0.33
N ARG A 60 -2.32 -5.72 0.44
CA ARG A 60 -2.96 -5.31 1.71
C ARG A 60 -3.40 -3.86 1.62
N CYS A 61 -4.59 -3.59 2.15
CA CYS A 61 -5.16 -2.26 2.26
C CYS A 61 -5.21 -1.80 3.70
N PHE A 62 -4.74 -0.59 3.94
CA PHE A 62 -4.70 0.06 5.24
C PHE A 62 -5.49 1.36 5.19
N ASP A 63 -6.13 1.68 6.31
CA ASP A 63 -6.74 2.98 6.56
C ASP A 63 -5.64 4.05 6.70
N PRO A 64 -5.69 5.14 5.93
CA PRO A 64 -4.71 6.21 5.99
C PRO A 64 -4.63 6.92 7.35
N SER A 65 -5.71 6.93 8.13
CA SER A 65 -5.84 7.70 9.36
C SER A 65 -5.20 7.03 10.57
N ASP A 66 -5.32 5.71 10.68
CA ASP A 66 -4.87 4.95 11.86
C ASP A 66 -3.96 3.75 11.55
N GLY A 67 -3.80 3.41 10.26
CA GLY A 67 -2.98 2.27 9.84
C GLY A 67 -3.64 0.92 10.06
N SER A 68 -4.93 0.88 10.40
CA SER A 68 -5.68 -0.36 10.54
C SER A 68 -5.82 -1.05 9.18
N ARG A 69 -5.60 -2.38 9.16
CA ARG A 69 -5.75 -3.15 7.93
C ARG A 69 -7.23 -3.36 7.62
N ARG A 70 -7.68 -2.81 6.49
CA ARG A 70 -9.06 -2.95 6.00
C ARG A 70 -9.30 -4.30 5.33
N TRP A 71 -8.35 -4.78 4.51
CA TRP A 71 -8.43 -6.10 3.87
C TRP A 71 -7.06 -6.60 3.37
N THR A 72 -7.02 -7.89 3.04
CA THR A 72 -5.89 -8.58 2.37
C THR A 72 -6.43 -9.38 1.19
N ARG A 73 -5.70 -9.43 0.09
CA ARG A 73 -5.97 -10.28 -1.07
C ARG A 73 -4.72 -11.03 -1.51
N THR A 74 -4.88 -12.25 -1.97
CA THR A 74 -3.81 -12.99 -2.64
C THR A 74 -3.44 -12.27 -3.95
N ALA A 75 -2.14 -12.09 -4.18
CA ALA A 75 -1.60 -11.36 -5.31
C ALA A 75 -1.33 -12.25 -6.55
N GLU A 76 -1.82 -13.49 -6.57
CA GLU A 76 -1.62 -14.46 -7.66
C GLU A 76 -2.06 -13.91 -9.03
N ASP A 77 -3.06 -13.01 -9.07
CA ASP A 77 -3.53 -12.33 -10.29
C ASP A 77 -3.15 -10.84 -10.37
N ILE A 78 -2.33 -10.34 -9.44
CA ILE A 78 -1.97 -8.92 -9.31
C ILE A 78 -0.51 -8.79 -9.74
N GLY A 79 -0.25 -8.24 -10.93
CA GLY A 79 1.14 -8.03 -11.35
C GLY A 79 1.79 -6.79 -10.73
N SER A 80 3.01 -6.48 -11.17
CA SER A 80 4.02 -5.76 -10.37
C SER A 80 3.73 -4.28 -10.11
N GLY A 81 2.98 -3.62 -11.00
CA GLY A 81 2.57 -2.23 -10.83
C GLY A 81 1.22 -2.16 -10.15
N VAL A 82 1.12 -1.40 -9.06
CA VAL A 82 -0.14 -1.05 -8.41
C VAL A 82 -0.26 0.47 -8.37
N ALA A 83 -1.35 1.01 -8.89
CA ALA A 83 -1.74 2.40 -8.70
C ALA A 83 -3.16 2.45 -8.14
N LEU A 84 -3.41 3.40 -7.26
CA LEU A 84 -4.72 3.62 -6.65
C LEU A 84 -5.21 5.01 -7.04
N VAL A 85 -6.38 5.08 -7.66
CA VAL A 85 -7.06 6.34 -7.98
C VAL A 85 -8.50 6.18 -7.53
N ASP A 86 -8.92 7.03 -6.59
CA ASP A 86 -10.20 6.87 -5.88
C ASP A 86 -10.33 5.43 -5.33
N ASP A 87 -11.42 4.74 -5.68
CA ASP A 87 -11.70 3.35 -5.31
C ASP A 87 -11.14 2.32 -6.30
N LEU A 88 -10.34 2.70 -7.30
CA LEU A 88 -9.86 1.78 -8.34
C LEU A 88 -8.38 1.45 -8.16
N VAL A 89 -8.12 0.16 -7.99
CA VAL A 89 -6.78 -0.43 -8.01
C VAL A 89 -6.44 -0.82 -9.43
N TYR A 90 -5.47 -0.12 -10.03
CA TYR A 90 -4.90 -0.46 -11.32
C TYR A 90 -3.73 -1.40 -11.13
N THR A 91 -3.75 -2.54 -11.79
CA THR A 91 -2.69 -3.54 -11.73
C THR A 91 -2.17 -3.85 -13.13
N THR A 92 -0.86 -4.02 -13.29
CA THR A 92 -0.27 -4.46 -14.56
C THR A 92 -0.02 -5.96 -14.53
N HIS A 93 -0.73 -6.76 -15.33
CA HIS A 93 -0.54 -8.22 -15.42
C HIS A 93 -0.39 -8.62 -16.90
N ASP A 94 0.69 -9.33 -17.25
CA ASP A 94 1.00 -9.81 -18.61
C ASP A 94 0.87 -8.74 -19.72
N GLY A 95 1.35 -7.53 -19.46
CA GLY A 95 1.29 -6.42 -20.42
C GLY A 95 -0.08 -5.75 -20.56
N THR A 96 -1.06 -6.13 -19.73
CA THR A 96 -2.38 -5.49 -19.64
C THR A 96 -2.53 -4.68 -18.36
N VAL A 97 -3.31 -3.59 -18.42
CA VAL A 97 -3.75 -2.84 -17.24
C VAL A 97 -5.16 -3.31 -16.88
N ARG A 98 -5.35 -3.76 -15.63
CA ARG A 98 -6.64 -4.17 -15.07
C ARG A 98 -7.05 -3.21 -13.97
N ALA A 99 -8.36 -2.96 -13.83
CA ALA A 99 -8.92 -2.20 -12.72
C ALA A 99 -9.74 -3.12 -11.81
N LEU A 100 -9.45 -3.11 -10.52
CA LEU A 100 -10.19 -3.80 -9.47
C LEU A 100 -10.81 -2.74 -8.56
N ARG A 101 -12.03 -2.99 -8.06
CA ARG A 101 -12.57 -2.12 -7.00
C ARG A 101 -11.81 -2.40 -5.70
N GLY A 102 -11.37 -1.36 -5.01
CA GLY A 102 -10.64 -1.41 -3.75
C GLY A 102 -11.43 -1.97 -2.57
N ARG A 103 -12.62 -2.54 -2.80
CA ARG A 103 -13.51 -3.12 -1.79
C ARG A 103 -14.01 -4.53 -2.14
N ASP A 104 -13.81 -5.03 -3.37
CA ASP A 104 -14.43 -6.27 -3.90
C ASP A 104 -13.45 -7.25 -4.52
#